data_AF-A0A946VI29-F1
#
_entry.id   AF-A0A946VI29-F1
#
_cell.length_a   1.000
_cell.length_b   1.000
_cell.length_c   1.000
_cell.angle_alpha   90.00
_cell.angle_beta   90.00
_cell.angle_gamma   90.00
#
_symmetry.space_group_name_H-M   'P 1'
#
loop_
_entity.id
_entity.type
_entity.pdbx_description
1 polymer ?
#
loop_
_entity_poly.entity_id
_entity_poly.type
_entity_poly.pdbx_seq_one_letter_code
_entity_poly.pdbx_strand_id
1 'polypeptide(L)'
;MATLIIRKNTFIFTVLLVAACGPDQQTGSAPEISDDYMSADLRARVEQLKQSVADNPTSEGTIAERAELLADWVDAYALAGGEVGVDAPRIRLQSTLPPTGRAAVNQSRNVDRFVREFSLRDEDGALGFLSSENLGPFEAGSMASLRQTWRVGTRPVTVGGGFWVARHFSANFGQFQTDDPTGPGLVTIETTDDDAVFERETIMASGPHGGFRAPQPAIAFRLVEGELDRGSSVTITYGDQRQGGPGLRMPTFESVRMPLPLYVDLDGSGEWRSLPITPFITTGGAASGVHAFGPSVVQPGESFELSVRAEDRYFNRAIGSFPAFEILVNDQVVATIPAGEDAINVLNLSLEETGPHWVSVRSIDGSITGTGNPILVEENPQYRIYWGDTHGHSGYSEGIGTVDHFMRFARDDARLDFVTHSEHDVWLDAGEWELIRSATAQYDEPGKFIPYLGWEWTRHTRFGGHHNVLYRNIGDQVPVSGLQYPVLSSLYAELHERNSAGDVVVIPHAHNPGDFRQSDPQLEPIIEVMSMHGSFQWFMESYLSRGHQVGVVAASDDHLSRPGYSAPNRDSLAQRGGLGAVLAPERSRD
;
A
#
# COMPACT_ATOMS: atom_id res chain seq x y z
N MET A 1 2.85 37.02 0.30
CA MET A 1 3.44 37.03 -1.05
C MET A 1 4.86 36.49 -0.96
N ALA A 2 5.01 35.19 -1.13
CA ALA A 2 6.28 34.52 -1.39
C ALA A 2 5.90 33.27 -2.21
N THR A 3 6.21 33.33 -3.51
CA THR A 3 5.82 32.35 -4.52
C THR A 3 6.72 31.13 -4.39
N LEU A 4 6.18 30.01 -3.92
CA LEU A 4 6.87 28.72 -3.88
C LEU A 4 6.83 28.13 -5.30
N ILE A 5 7.95 28.21 -6.01
CA ILE A 5 8.12 27.62 -7.34
C ILE A 5 8.26 26.11 -7.15
N ILE A 6 7.22 25.37 -7.52
CA ILE A 6 7.25 23.90 -7.64
C ILE A 6 8.14 23.56 -8.83
N ARG A 7 9.38 23.15 -8.56
CA ARG A 7 10.25 22.53 -9.56
C ARG A 7 9.74 21.12 -9.84
N LYS A 8 9.54 20.81 -11.11
CA LYS A 8 9.37 19.44 -11.63
C LYS A 8 10.56 18.59 -11.18
N ASN A 9 10.34 17.65 -10.26
CA ASN A 9 11.30 16.59 -9.99
C ASN A 9 11.13 15.51 -11.06
N THR A 10 11.90 15.63 -12.15
CA THR A 10 12.28 14.49 -12.96
C THR A 10 13.33 13.73 -12.16
N PHE A 11 13.00 12.53 -11.67
CA PHE A 11 13.99 11.62 -11.10
C PHE A 11 14.93 11.16 -12.23
N ILE A 12 16.07 11.83 -12.37
CA ILE A 12 17.20 11.31 -13.14
C ILE A 12 18.05 10.52 -12.14
N PHE A 13 18.10 9.20 -12.30
CA PHE A 13 19.07 8.34 -11.64
C PHE A 13 20.49 8.90 -11.90
N THR A 14 21.09 9.53 -10.90
CA THR A 14 22.50 9.92 -10.96
C THR A 14 23.30 8.80 -10.31
N VAL A 15 23.86 7.92 -11.14
CA VAL A 15 24.85 6.93 -10.71
C VAL A 15 26.12 7.67 -10.27
N LEU A 16 26.38 7.73 -8.97
CA LEU A 16 27.65 8.22 -8.44
C LEU A 16 28.72 7.12 -8.59
N LEU A 17 29.55 7.21 -9.64
CA LEU A 17 30.80 6.44 -9.71
C LEU A 17 31.86 7.11 -8.82
N VAL A 18 32.24 6.44 -7.74
CA VAL A 18 33.45 6.77 -6.97
C VAL A 18 34.66 6.27 -7.76
N ALA A 19 35.44 7.19 -8.33
CA ALA A 19 36.69 6.87 -9.00
C ALA A 19 37.81 6.63 -7.99
N ALA A 20 38.24 5.37 -7.83
CA ALA A 20 39.51 5.02 -7.22
C ALA A 20 40.55 4.80 -8.34
N CYS A 21 41.63 5.58 -8.33
CA CYS A 21 42.73 5.45 -9.29
C CYS A 21 43.56 4.18 -9.03
N GLY A 22 43.76 3.37 -10.07
CA GLY A 22 44.80 2.35 -10.18
C GLY A 22 44.97 1.97 -11.66
N PRO A 23 46.19 1.91 -12.21
CA PRO A 23 46.39 1.59 -13.63
C PRO A 23 46.58 0.08 -13.78
N ASP A 24 45.62 -0.62 -14.39
CA ASP A 24 45.96 -1.79 -15.20
C ASP A 24 44.86 -2.12 -16.21
N GLN A 25 45.31 -2.48 -17.41
CA GLN A 25 44.53 -2.67 -18.62
C GLN A 25 43.66 -3.92 -18.57
N GLN A 26 42.35 -3.76 -18.78
CA GLN A 26 41.53 -4.72 -19.53
C GLN A 26 40.50 -3.94 -20.36
N THR A 27 40.60 -4.04 -21.68
CA THR A 27 39.62 -3.54 -22.63
C THR A 27 38.36 -4.41 -22.56
N GLY A 28 37.50 -4.15 -21.58
CA GLY A 28 36.08 -4.51 -21.63
C GLY A 28 35.32 -3.35 -22.24
N SER A 29 34.56 -3.61 -23.31
CA SER A 29 33.56 -2.67 -23.81
C SER A 29 32.66 -2.25 -22.65
N ALA A 30 32.55 -0.94 -22.38
CA ALA A 30 31.50 -0.43 -21.53
C ALA A 30 30.16 -0.95 -22.09
N PRO A 31 29.25 -1.49 -21.25
CA PRO A 31 27.96 -1.95 -21.74
C PRO A 31 27.27 -0.76 -22.42
N GLU A 32 26.82 -0.97 -23.66
CA GLU A 32 25.90 -0.03 -24.31
C GLU A 32 24.69 0.10 -23.39
N ILE A 33 24.49 1.29 -22.83
CA ILE A 33 23.25 1.63 -22.14
C ILE A 33 22.21 1.72 -23.25
N SER A 34 21.44 0.65 -23.41
CA SER A 34 20.27 0.63 -24.28
C SER A 34 19.28 1.67 -23.76
N ASP A 35 18.73 2.51 -24.65
CA ASP A 35 17.58 3.38 -24.33
C ASP A 35 16.29 2.57 -24.06
N ASP A 36 16.32 1.25 -24.33
CA ASP A 36 15.24 0.32 -24.05
C ASP A 36 15.35 -0.25 -22.63
N TYR A 37 14.22 -0.32 -21.93
CA TYR A 37 14.13 -0.92 -20.60
C TYR A 37 14.25 -2.45 -20.60
N MET A 38 14.13 -3.08 -21.77
CA MET A 38 14.33 -4.52 -21.93
C MET A 38 15.72 -4.86 -22.46
N SER A 39 16.21 -6.05 -22.09
CA SER A 39 17.35 -6.64 -22.77
C SER A 39 17.01 -6.94 -24.23
N ALA A 40 18.01 -6.94 -25.11
CA ALA A 40 17.79 -7.20 -26.54
C ALA A 40 17.11 -8.55 -26.82
N ASP A 41 17.41 -9.58 -26.01
CA ASP A 41 16.76 -10.90 -26.09
C ASP A 41 15.27 -10.83 -25.70
N LEU A 42 14.97 -10.20 -24.56
CA LEU A 42 13.60 -10.06 -24.08
C LEU A 42 12.77 -9.24 -25.06
N ARG A 43 13.31 -8.13 -25.58
CA ARG A 43 12.65 -7.30 -26.61
C ARG A 43 12.29 -8.13 -27.84
N ALA A 44 13.24 -8.91 -28.38
CA ALA A 44 12.98 -9.74 -29.57
C ALA A 44 11.87 -10.78 -29.32
N ARG A 45 11.85 -11.41 -28.15
CA ARG A 45 10.82 -12.37 -27.74
C ARG A 45 9.46 -11.70 -27.56
N VAL A 46 9.41 -10.51 -26.96
CA VAL A 46 8.18 -9.72 -26.79
C VAL A 46 7.59 -9.31 -28.14
N GLU A 47 8.39 -8.84 -29.09
CA GLU A 47 7.88 -8.51 -30.43
C GLU A 47 7.32 -9.75 -31.14
N GLN A 48 7.95 -10.91 -30.97
CA GLN A 48 7.42 -12.18 -31.47
C GLN A 48 6.10 -12.56 -30.77
N LEU A 49 5.98 -12.34 -29.45
CA LEU A 49 4.76 -12.59 -28.69
C LEU A 49 3.60 -11.72 -29.20
N LYS A 50 3.83 -10.42 -29.41
CA LYS A 50 2.84 -9.47 -29.96
C LYS A 50 2.28 -9.99 -31.28
N GLN A 51 3.16 -10.36 -32.22
CA GLN A 51 2.76 -10.91 -33.51
C GLN A 51 2.02 -12.25 -33.37
N SER A 52 2.56 -13.15 -32.53
CA SER A 52 2.01 -14.49 -32.29
C SER A 52 0.59 -14.46 -31.72
N VAL A 53 0.29 -13.53 -30.81
CA VAL A 53 -1.05 -13.31 -30.24
C VAL A 53 -2.00 -12.71 -31.27
N ALA A 54 -1.53 -11.78 -32.11
CA ALA A 54 -2.33 -11.19 -33.18
C ALA A 54 -2.75 -12.23 -34.23
N ASP A 55 -1.84 -13.16 -34.57
CA ASP A 55 -2.10 -14.20 -35.57
C ASP A 55 -2.92 -15.37 -34.99
N ASN A 56 -2.61 -15.77 -33.76
CA ASN A 56 -3.22 -16.93 -33.11
C ASN A 56 -3.50 -16.64 -31.62
N PRO A 57 -4.77 -16.67 -31.19
CA PRO A 57 -5.14 -16.52 -29.79
C PRO A 57 -4.42 -17.52 -28.90
N THR A 58 -4.15 -17.13 -27.64
CA THR A 58 -3.56 -18.05 -26.66
C THR A 58 -4.49 -19.24 -26.47
N SER A 59 -3.89 -20.42 -26.26
CA SER A 59 -4.58 -21.68 -26.10
C SER A 59 -4.07 -22.42 -24.88
N GLU A 60 -4.76 -23.50 -24.49
CA GLU A 60 -4.30 -24.40 -23.42
C GLU A 60 -2.86 -24.91 -23.66
N GLY A 61 -2.46 -25.12 -24.92
CA GLY A 61 -1.12 -25.59 -25.26
C GLY A 61 -0.04 -24.51 -25.27
N THR A 62 -0.42 -23.22 -25.28
CA THR A 62 0.53 -22.09 -25.38
C THR A 62 0.51 -21.16 -24.18
N ILE A 63 -0.48 -21.30 -23.29
CA ILE A 63 -0.69 -20.36 -22.19
C ILE A 63 0.49 -20.30 -21.22
N ALA A 64 1.13 -21.43 -20.91
CA ALA A 64 2.20 -21.47 -19.93
C ALA A 64 3.41 -20.60 -20.37
N GLU A 65 3.91 -20.86 -21.58
CA GLU A 65 5.05 -20.15 -22.17
C GLU A 65 4.73 -18.66 -22.41
N ARG A 66 3.55 -18.35 -22.94
CA ARG A 66 3.15 -16.95 -23.20
C ARG A 66 2.96 -16.17 -21.90
N ALA A 67 2.42 -16.78 -20.86
CA ALA A 67 2.24 -16.16 -19.56
C ALA A 67 3.59 -15.90 -18.86
N GLU A 68 4.55 -16.81 -18.97
CA GLU A 68 5.92 -16.64 -18.46
C GLU A 68 6.60 -15.43 -19.11
N LEU A 69 6.63 -15.39 -20.45
CA LEU A 69 7.25 -14.29 -21.18
C LEU A 69 6.54 -12.94 -20.92
N LEU A 70 5.21 -12.95 -20.83
CA LEU A 70 4.47 -11.74 -20.46
C LEU A 70 4.81 -11.30 -19.03
N ALA A 71 4.94 -12.22 -18.07
CA ALA A 71 5.34 -11.86 -16.71
C ALA A 71 6.75 -11.25 -16.66
N ASP A 72 7.70 -11.77 -17.44
CA ASP A 72 9.05 -11.20 -17.54
C ASP A 72 9.04 -9.80 -18.18
N TRP A 73 8.15 -9.57 -19.16
CA TRP A 73 7.93 -8.23 -19.72
C TRP A 73 7.32 -7.26 -18.69
N VAL A 74 6.31 -7.71 -17.94
CA VAL A 74 5.68 -6.94 -16.86
C VAL A 74 6.72 -6.53 -15.82
N ASP A 75 7.59 -7.45 -15.38
CA ASP A 75 8.64 -7.17 -14.40
C ASP A 75 9.66 -6.17 -14.94
N ALA A 76 10.09 -6.31 -16.20
CA ALA A 76 11.01 -5.35 -16.83
C ALA A 76 10.39 -3.95 -16.93
N TYR A 77 9.10 -3.86 -17.28
CA TYR A 77 8.38 -2.60 -17.35
C TYR A 77 8.22 -1.95 -15.96
N ALA A 78 7.92 -2.74 -14.93
CA ALA A 78 7.82 -2.28 -13.55
C ALA A 78 9.16 -1.76 -13.01
N LEU A 79 10.26 -2.49 -13.23
CA LEU A 79 11.60 -2.10 -12.81
C LEU A 79 12.07 -0.80 -13.49
N ALA A 80 11.53 -0.47 -14.66
CA ALA A 80 11.76 0.79 -15.36
C ALA A 80 10.92 1.96 -14.82
N GLY A 81 10.08 1.72 -13.81
CA GLY A 81 9.18 2.70 -13.20
C GLY A 81 7.80 2.80 -13.86
N GLY A 82 7.45 1.84 -14.72
CA GLY A 82 6.15 1.79 -15.37
C GLY A 82 5.07 1.18 -14.46
N GLU A 83 3.90 1.80 -14.38
CA GLU A 83 2.76 1.25 -13.63
C GLU A 83 2.12 0.07 -14.40
N VAL A 84 2.12 -1.13 -13.81
CA VAL A 84 1.62 -2.38 -14.45
C VAL A 84 0.14 -2.66 -14.16
N GLY A 85 -0.42 -2.02 -13.13
CA GLY A 85 -1.78 -2.25 -12.66
C GLY A 85 -1.93 -3.54 -11.85
N VAL A 86 -2.96 -3.58 -11.01
CA VAL A 86 -3.15 -4.61 -9.96
C VAL A 86 -3.16 -6.04 -10.49
N ASP A 87 -3.79 -6.30 -11.63
CA ASP A 87 -4.02 -7.67 -12.09
C ASP A 87 -2.86 -8.27 -12.92
N ALA A 88 -1.92 -7.45 -13.40
CA ALA A 88 -0.86 -7.91 -14.30
C ALA A 88 0.14 -8.87 -13.64
N PRO A 89 0.61 -8.65 -12.39
CA PRO A 89 1.54 -9.56 -11.71
C PRO A 89 1.02 -11.00 -11.63
N ARG A 90 -0.30 -11.17 -11.45
CA ARG A 90 -0.95 -12.48 -11.35
C ARG A 90 -0.74 -13.37 -12.56
N ILE A 91 -0.38 -12.81 -13.72
CA ILE A 91 -0.26 -13.57 -14.97
C ILE A 91 0.80 -14.67 -14.89
N ARG A 92 1.79 -14.51 -14.00
CA ARG A 92 2.83 -15.51 -13.75
C ARG A 92 2.24 -16.85 -13.27
N LEU A 93 1.12 -16.82 -12.56
CA LEU A 93 0.45 -18.03 -12.07
C LEU A 93 -0.01 -18.96 -13.21
N GLN A 94 -0.36 -18.43 -14.38
CA GLN A 94 -0.77 -19.22 -15.54
C GLN A 94 0.41 -19.98 -16.18
N SER A 95 1.65 -19.56 -15.92
CA SER A 95 2.86 -20.34 -16.26
C SER A 95 3.08 -21.47 -15.26
N THR A 96 3.04 -21.16 -13.97
CA THR A 96 3.37 -22.13 -12.91
C THR A 96 2.27 -23.17 -12.67
N LEU A 97 1.00 -22.77 -12.76
CA LEU A 97 -0.17 -23.64 -12.71
C LEU A 97 -1.05 -23.44 -13.95
N PRO A 98 -0.65 -24.00 -15.11
CA PRO A 98 -1.39 -23.84 -16.35
C PRO A 98 -2.83 -24.36 -16.21
N PRO A 99 -3.84 -23.51 -16.48
CA PRO A 99 -5.23 -23.92 -16.40
C PRO A 99 -5.57 -24.86 -17.56
N THR A 100 -6.55 -25.74 -17.34
CA THR A 100 -7.03 -26.70 -18.35
C THR A 100 -8.52 -26.51 -18.65
N GLY A 101 -8.96 -26.97 -19.83
CA GLY A 101 -10.37 -26.95 -20.24
C GLY A 101 -10.99 -25.55 -20.25
N ARG A 102 -12.15 -25.36 -19.62
CA ARG A 102 -12.87 -24.06 -19.63
C ARG A 102 -12.07 -22.95 -18.93
N ALA A 103 -11.29 -23.29 -17.91
CA ALA A 103 -10.43 -22.32 -17.24
C ALA A 103 -9.33 -21.83 -18.20
N ALA A 104 -8.76 -22.72 -19.02
CA ALA A 104 -7.78 -22.36 -20.03
C ALA A 104 -8.34 -21.31 -21.00
N VAL A 105 -9.54 -21.51 -21.54
CA VAL A 105 -10.17 -20.55 -22.46
C VAL A 105 -10.30 -19.14 -21.87
N ASN A 106 -10.70 -19.05 -20.60
CA ASN A 106 -10.85 -17.74 -19.94
C ASN A 106 -9.50 -17.08 -19.64
N GLN A 107 -8.54 -17.85 -19.15
CA GLN A 107 -7.23 -17.33 -18.76
C GLN A 107 -6.34 -17.04 -19.98
N SER A 108 -6.48 -17.78 -21.07
CA SER A 108 -5.82 -17.48 -22.35
C SER A 108 -6.28 -16.13 -22.90
N ARG A 109 -7.58 -15.82 -22.83
CA ARG A 109 -8.09 -14.49 -23.19
C ARG A 109 -7.50 -13.38 -22.32
N ASN A 110 -7.24 -13.68 -21.04
CA ASN A 110 -6.62 -12.75 -20.10
C ASN A 110 -5.15 -12.47 -20.46
N VAL A 111 -4.39 -13.51 -20.84
CA VAL A 111 -3.03 -13.36 -21.37
C VAL A 111 -3.04 -12.48 -22.62
N ASP A 112 -3.90 -12.78 -23.59
CA ASP A 112 -3.99 -12.01 -24.83
C ASP A 112 -4.37 -10.54 -24.57
N ARG A 113 -5.28 -10.30 -23.62
CA ARG A 113 -5.67 -8.95 -23.18
C ARG A 113 -4.47 -8.18 -22.65
N PHE A 114 -3.67 -8.78 -21.76
CA PHE A 114 -2.50 -8.12 -21.21
C PHE A 114 -1.40 -7.92 -22.24
N VAL A 115 -1.21 -8.84 -23.21
CA VAL A 115 -0.30 -8.58 -24.33
C VAL A 115 -0.73 -7.34 -25.11
N ARG A 116 -2.04 -7.16 -25.38
CA ARG A 116 -2.56 -5.94 -26.01
C ARG A 116 -2.37 -4.70 -25.14
N GLU A 117 -2.66 -4.79 -23.85
CA GLU A 117 -2.50 -3.68 -22.91
C GLU A 117 -1.05 -3.23 -22.81
N PHE A 118 -0.10 -4.15 -22.60
CA PHE A 118 1.31 -3.82 -22.52
C PHE A 118 1.88 -3.36 -23.86
N SER A 119 1.32 -3.81 -24.99
CA SER A 119 1.68 -3.24 -26.29
C SER A 119 1.30 -1.76 -26.42
N LEU A 120 0.19 -1.35 -25.80
CA LEU A 120 -0.19 0.07 -25.71
C LEU A 120 0.69 0.82 -24.71
N ARG A 121 1.06 0.21 -23.57
CA ARG A 121 1.95 0.84 -22.58
C ARG A 121 3.37 1.05 -23.12
N ASP A 122 3.84 0.14 -23.97
CA ASP A 122 5.15 0.19 -24.63
C ASP A 122 5.18 1.15 -25.83
N GLU A 123 4.02 1.58 -26.34
CA GLU A 123 3.92 2.65 -27.33
C GLU A 123 3.78 4.01 -26.65
N ASP A 124 4.76 4.90 -26.88
CA ASP A 124 4.79 6.23 -26.28
C ASP A 124 3.51 7.03 -26.57
N GLY A 125 2.83 7.44 -25.49
CA GLY A 125 1.62 8.25 -25.53
C GLY A 125 0.37 7.54 -26.07
N ALA A 126 0.34 6.21 -26.22
CA ALA A 126 -0.83 5.53 -26.79
C ALA A 126 -2.11 5.70 -25.96
N LEU A 127 -2.00 5.61 -24.63
CA LEU A 127 -3.12 5.75 -23.70
C LEU A 127 -3.43 7.22 -23.32
N GLY A 128 -2.76 8.19 -23.95
CA GLY A 128 -2.96 9.60 -23.66
C GLY A 128 -2.36 10.05 -22.34
N PHE A 129 -2.76 11.24 -21.90
CA PHE A 129 -2.18 11.92 -20.75
C PHE A 129 -3.26 12.37 -19.77
N LEU A 130 -3.17 11.91 -18.53
CA LEU A 130 -4.05 12.35 -17.45
C LEU A 130 -3.40 13.50 -16.68
N SER A 131 -4.16 14.56 -16.44
CA SER A 131 -3.78 15.69 -15.60
C SER A 131 -4.89 16.00 -14.63
N SER A 132 -4.56 16.50 -13.44
CA SER A 132 -5.57 16.71 -12.40
C SER A 132 -5.37 18.05 -11.70
N GLU A 133 -6.49 18.64 -11.28
CA GLU A 133 -6.56 19.95 -10.64
C GLU A 133 -7.22 19.82 -9.26
N ASN A 134 -6.92 20.77 -8.36
CA ASN A 134 -7.42 20.80 -6.99
C ASN A 134 -7.09 19.52 -6.19
N LEU A 135 -5.81 19.17 -6.08
CA LEU A 135 -5.37 17.93 -5.40
C LEU A 135 -5.13 18.09 -3.89
N GLY A 136 -5.72 19.11 -3.26
CA GLY A 136 -5.61 19.37 -1.82
C GLY A 136 -4.39 20.21 -1.42
N PRO A 137 -4.00 20.19 -0.12
CA PRO A 137 -4.54 19.31 0.92
C PRO A 137 -6.00 19.62 1.28
N PHE A 138 -6.77 18.57 1.58
CA PHE A 138 -8.13 18.69 2.11
C PHE A 138 -8.20 18.14 3.53
N GLU A 139 -8.89 18.86 4.42
CA GLU A 139 -9.17 18.35 5.77
C GLU A 139 -10.02 17.07 5.70
N ALA A 140 -9.70 16.07 6.52
CA ALA A 140 -10.43 14.82 6.61
C ALA A 140 -11.94 15.03 6.83
N GLY A 141 -12.75 14.42 5.97
CA GLY A 141 -14.21 14.54 6.00
C GLY A 141 -14.78 15.87 5.52
N SER A 142 -13.96 16.82 5.04
CA SER A 142 -14.42 18.05 4.40
C SER A 142 -15.13 17.78 3.06
N MET A 143 -15.83 18.77 2.50
CA MET A 143 -16.45 18.67 1.19
C MET A 143 -15.62 19.44 0.16
N ALA A 144 -15.29 18.82 -0.97
CA ALA A 144 -14.47 19.42 -2.02
C ALA A 144 -14.86 18.95 -3.43
N SER A 145 -14.36 19.65 -4.45
CA SER A 145 -14.45 19.23 -5.85
C SER A 145 -13.06 18.92 -6.40
N LEU A 146 -12.94 17.80 -7.10
CA LEU A 146 -11.71 17.35 -7.77
C LEU A 146 -11.96 17.30 -9.28
N ARG A 147 -10.92 17.50 -10.08
CA ARG A 147 -11.02 17.40 -11.55
C ARG A 147 -9.87 16.60 -12.14
N GLN A 148 -10.19 15.69 -13.04
CA GLN A 148 -9.23 14.99 -13.89
C GLN A 148 -9.54 15.30 -15.35
N THR A 149 -8.55 15.78 -16.09
CA THR A 149 -8.61 16.02 -17.52
C THR A 149 -7.68 15.06 -18.24
N TRP A 150 -8.26 14.15 -19.00
CA TRP A 150 -7.56 13.23 -19.88
C TRP A 150 -7.47 13.82 -21.29
N ARG A 151 -6.27 13.82 -21.88
CA ARG A 151 -6.03 14.20 -23.27
C ARG A 151 -5.77 12.95 -24.09
N VAL A 152 -6.42 12.86 -25.25
CA VAL A 152 -6.32 11.71 -26.16
C VAL A 152 -4.87 11.51 -26.61
N GLY A 153 -4.45 10.25 -26.60
CA GLY A 153 -3.13 9.79 -27.03
C GLY A 153 -2.99 9.59 -28.53
N THR A 154 -2.14 8.66 -28.94
CA THR A 154 -2.06 8.22 -30.34
C THR A 154 -3.22 7.29 -30.72
N ARG A 155 -3.92 6.70 -29.74
CA ARG A 155 -5.11 5.88 -29.97
C ARG A 155 -6.38 6.69 -29.65
N PRO A 156 -7.34 6.79 -30.60
CA PRO A 156 -8.59 7.48 -30.36
C PRO A 156 -9.52 6.67 -29.45
N VAL A 157 -10.56 7.32 -28.93
CA VAL A 157 -11.72 6.64 -28.34
C VAL A 157 -12.84 6.64 -29.36
N THR A 158 -13.24 5.46 -29.83
CA THR A 158 -14.33 5.29 -30.80
C THR A 158 -15.65 4.97 -30.11
N VAL A 159 -16.77 5.06 -30.82
CA VAL A 159 -18.11 4.72 -30.29
C VAL A 159 -18.09 3.33 -29.66
N GLY A 160 -18.61 3.23 -28.43
CA GLY A 160 -18.53 2.04 -27.59
C GLY A 160 -17.38 2.11 -26.58
N GLY A 161 -16.34 2.90 -26.82
CA GLY A 161 -15.33 3.24 -25.82
C GLY A 161 -15.88 4.16 -24.71
N GLY A 162 -15.06 4.53 -23.74
CA GLY A 162 -15.49 5.38 -22.65
C GLY A 162 -14.56 5.39 -21.44
N PHE A 163 -15.10 5.90 -20.33
CA PHE A 163 -14.38 6.08 -19.08
C PHE A 163 -15.11 5.40 -17.93
N TRP A 164 -14.39 4.59 -17.16
CA TRP A 164 -14.88 4.07 -15.89
C TRP A 164 -14.32 4.90 -14.74
N VAL A 165 -15.23 5.58 -14.03
CA VAL A 165 -14.95 6.39 -12.85
C VAL A 165 -14.84 5.46 -11.65
N ALA A 166 -13.61 5.01 -11.40
CA ALA A 166 -13.34 3.97 -10.43
C ALA A 166 -13.16 4.54 -9.01
N ARG A 167 -13.31 3.68 -8.01
CA ARG A 167 -13.18 4.04 -6.59
C ARG A 167 -12.35 2.99 -5.88
N HIS A 168 -11.30 3.43 -5.20
CA HIS A 168 -10.56 2.54 -4.31
C HIS A 168 -11.41 2.17 -3.09
N PHE A 169 -11.60 0.88 -2.83
CA PHE A 169 -12.53 0.39 -1.81
C PHE A 169 -12.18 0.86 -0.38
N SER A 170 -10.89 0.97 -0.05
CA SER A 170 -10.40 1.45 1.24
C SER A 170 -10.47 2.97 1.45
N ALA A 171 -10.73 3.77 0.40
CA ALA A 171 -10.54 5.23 0.46
C ALA A 171 -11.62 5.99 1.26
N ASN A 172 -12.80 5.41 1.49
CA ASN A 172 -13.89 6.00 2.28
C ASN A 172 -14.24 7.50 2.01
N PHE A 173 -14.01 8.01 0.80
CA PHE A 173 -14.65 9.26 0.35
C PHE A 173 -16.13 9.02 0.05
N GLY A 174 -16.93 10.09 -0.07
CA GLY A 174 -18.37 10.03 -0.30
C GLY A 174 -18.76 9.22 -1.55
N GLN A 175 -20.01 8.77 -1.59
CA GLN A 175 -20.53 8.03 -2.74
C GLN A 175 -20.57 8.91 -3.99
N PHE A 176 -20.17 8.35 -5.14
CA PHE A 176 -20.34 8.98 -6.44
C PHE A 176 -21.76 8.78 -6.97
N GLN A 177 -22.33 9.80 -7.63
CA GLN A 177 -23.66 9.75 -8.26
C GLN A 177 -23.73 10.70 -9.46
N THR A 178 -24.73 10.54 -10.34
CA THR A 178 -24.95 11.40 -11.53
C THR A 178 -26.37 11.93 -11.65
N ASP A 179 -27.20 11.74 -10.62
CA ASP A 179 -28.65 11.86 -10.69
C ASP A 179 -29.17 13.14 -10.01
N ASP A 180 -28.61 13.52 -8.86
CA ASP A 180 -29.01 14.72 -8.11
C ASP A 180 -27.95 15.82 -8.26
N PRO A 181 -28.18 16.84 -9.10
CA PRO A 181 -27.20 17.91 -9.32
C PRO A 181 -26.97 18.80 -8.09
N THR A 182 -27.87 18.76 -7.09
CA THR A 182 -27.75 19.50 -5.84
C THR A 182 -27.25 18.63 -4.67
N GLY A 183 -27.12 17.33 -4.91
CA GLY A 183 -26.68 16.35 -3.92
C GLY A 183 -25.16 16.26 -3.80
N PRO A 184 -24.65 15.65 -2.71
CA PRO A 184 -23.23 15.36 -2.58
C PRO A 184 -22.76 14.34 -3.62
N GLY A 185 -21.47 14.39 -3.97
CA GLY A 185 -20.83 13.38 -4.80
C GLY A 185 -21.25 13.35 -6.27
N LEU A 186 -21.82 14.43 -6.79
CA LEU A 186 -22.15 14.55 -8.21
C LEU A 186 -20.89 14.39 -9.07
N VAL A 187 -20.91 13.48 -10.03
CA VAL A 187 -19.87 13.29 -11.04
C VAL A 187 -20.40 13.77 -12.38
N THR A 188 -19.61 14.57 -13.09
CA THR A 188 -19.95 15.04 -14.44
C THR A 188 -18.80 14.77 -15.40
N ILE A 189 -19.16 14.58 -16.67
CA ILE A 189 -18.21 14.45 -17.79
C ILE A 189 -18.43 15.60 -18.77
N GLU A 190 -17.33 16.18 -19.24
CA GLU A 190 -17.31 17.19 -20.30
C GLU A 190 -16.20 16.84 -21.28
N THR A 191 -16.35 17.26 -22.53
CA THR A 191 -15.35 17.06 -23.58
C THR A 191 -15.16 18.36 -24.37
N THR A 192 -13.97 18.57 -24.90
CA THR A 192 -13.68 19.67 -25.84
C THR A 192 -14.11 19.35 -27.27
N ASP A 193 -14.58 18.13 -27.51
CA ASP A 193 -15.03 17.64 -28.80
C ASP A 193 -16.55 17.82 -28.92
N ASP A 194 -16.98 18.74 -29.79
CA ASP A 194 -18.39 19.16 -29.88
C ASP A 194 -19.31 18.07 -30.48
N ASP A 195 -18.74 17.10 -31.20
CA ASP A 195 -19.48 16.00 -31.83
C ASP A 195 -19.53 14.74 -30.94
N ALA A 196 -18.78 14.71 -29.83
CA ALA A 196 -18.72 13.57 -28.92
C ALA A 196 -19.83 13.60 -27.87
N VAL A 197 -20.64 12.54 -27.82
CA VAL A 197 -21.75 12.41 -26.86
C VAL A 197 -21.50 11.24 -25.91
N PHE A 198 -21.58 11.53 -24.61
CA PHE A 198 -21.46 10.53 -23.55
C PHE A 198 -22.80 10.19 -22.92
N GLU A 199 -23.05 8.90 -22.75
CA GLU A 199 -24.15 8.39 -21.93
C GLU A 199 -23.63 7.72 -20.64
N ARG A 200 -24.39 7.89 -19.56
CA ARG A 200 -24.14 7.21 -18.29
C ARG A 200 -24.44 5.71 -18.44
N GLU A 201 -23.49 4.88 -18.02
CA GLU A 201 -23.65 3.45 -17.86
C GLU A 201 -23.37 3.04 -16.41
N THR A 202 -23.94 1.90 -16.00
CA THR A 202 -23.54 1.22 -14.77
C THR A 202 -22.90 -0.11 -15.13
N ILE A 203 -21.62 -0.28 -14.78
CA ILE A 203 -20.89 -1.54 -14.96
C ILE A 203 -20.77 -2.27 -13.63
N MET A 204 -20.63 -3.60 -13.66
CA MET A 204 -20.33 -4.40 -12.48
C MET A 204 -18.82 -4.58 -12.37
N ALA A 205 -18.18 -3.77 -11.53
CA ALA A 205 -16.73 -3.73 -11.37
C ALA A 205 -16.26 -4.58 -10.17
N SER A 206 -15.13 -5.26 -10.33
CA SER A 206 -14.49 -6.10 -9.31
C SER A 206 -13.10 -5.60 -8.97
N GLY A 207 -12.52 -6.12 -7.89
CA GLY A 207 -11.14 -5.82 -7.46
C GLY A 207 -11.05 -4.53 -6.64
N PRO A 208 -9.83 -4.06 -6.33
CA PRO A 208 -9.62 -2.95 -5.40
C PRO A 208 -10.22 -1.61 -5.85
N HIS A 209 -10.37 -1.40 -7.15
CA HIS A 209 -10.99 -0.21 -7.72
C HIS A 209 -12.51 -0.34 -7.98
N GLY A 210 -13.08 -1.48 -7.62
CA GLY A 210 -14.51 -1.79 -7.72
C GLY A 210 -14.99 -2.52 -6.46
N GLY A 211 -15.69 -3.63 -6.68
CA GLY A 211 -16.15 -4.50 -5.61
C GLY A 211 -15.12 -5.56 -5.20
N PHE A 212 -14.55 -5.42 -4.00
CA PHE A 212 -13.48 -6.31 -3.54
C PHE A 212 -13.93 -7.77 -3.34
N ARG A 213 -15.01 -7.99 -2.56
CA ARG A 213 -15.53 -9.35 -2.28
C ARG A 213 -16.46 -9.90 -3.37
N ALA A 214 -17.11 -9.02 -4.10
CA ALA A 214 -18.03 -9.34 -5.19
C ALA A 214 -18.18 -8.11 -6.08
N PRO A 215 -18.46 -8.27 -7.39
CA PRO A 215 -18.68 -7.14 -8.28
C PRO A 215 -19.69 -6.14 -7.71
N GLN A 216 -19.39 -4.85 -7.78
CA GLN A 216 -20.27 -3.77 -7.34
C GLN A 216 -20.64 -2.84 -8.51
N PRO A 217 -21.83 -2.20 -8.48
CA PRO A 217 -22.19 -1.19 -9.48
C PRO A 217 -21.19 -0.01 -9.45
N ALA A 218 -20.68 0.36 -10.62
CA ALA A 218 -19.78 1.49 -10.79
C ALA A 218 -20.21 2.39 -11.96
N ILE A 219 -19.83 3.66 -11.88
CA ILE A 219 -20.19 4.70 -12.86
C ILE A 219 -19.24 4.59 -14.06
N ALA A 220 -19.79 4.41 -15.25
CA ALA A 220 -19.06 4.59 -16.49
C ALA A 220 -19.75 5.63 -17.38
N PHE A 221 -18.98 6.27 -18.24
CA PHE A 221 -19.48 7.13 -19.31
C PHE A 221 -19.06 6.53 -20.64
N ARG A 222 -20.05 6.15 -21.45
CA ARG A 222 -19.88 5.48 -22.73
C ARG A 222 -20.02 6.50 -23.85
N LEU A 223 -19.07 6.52 -24.78
CA LEU A 223 -19.17 7.33 -25.99
C LEU A 223 -20.17 6.68 -26.95
N VAL A 224 -21.27 7.37 -27.25
CA VAL A 224 -22.37 6.84 -28.10
C VAL A 224 -22.45 7.50 -29.47
N GLU A 225 -21.85 8.68 -29.62
CA GLU A 225 -21.76 9.44 -30.87
C GLU A 225 -20.41 10.18 -30.91
N GLY A 226 -19.87 10.39 -32.11
CA GLY A 226 -18.57 11.03 -32.32
C GLY A 226 -17.37 10.09 -32.14
N GLU A 227 -16.18 10.66 -32.19
CA GLU A 227 -14.89 10.00 -31.94
C GLU A 227 -14.02 11.00 -31.16
N LEU A 228 -13.26 10.53 -30.17
CA LEU A 228 -12.27 11.38 -29.51
C LEU A 228 -10.92 11.22 -30.19
N ASP A 229 -10.58 12.21 -30.99
CA ASP A 229 -9.34 12.29 -31.74
C ASP A 229 -8.19 12.92 -30.95
N ARG A 230 -6.97 12.69 -31.44
CA ARG A 230 -5.76 13.29 -30.86
C ARG A 230 -5.89 14.81 -30.76
N GLY A 231 -5.82 15.32 -29.53
CA GLY A 231 -5.96 16.74 -29.21
C GLY A 231 -7.24 17.09 -28.47
N SER A 232 -8.30 16.27 -28.63
CA SER A 232 -9.50 16.33 -27.80
C SER A 232 -9.18 15.93 -26.36
N SER A 233 -10.01 16.38 -25.44
CA SER A 233 -9.86 16.10 -24.02
C SER A 233 -11.19 15.89 -23.33
N VAL A 234 -11.17 15.04 -22.32
CA VAL A 234 -12.32 14.72 -21.47
C VAL A 234 -12.00 15.13 -20.05
N THR A 235 -12.89 15.90 -19.44
CA THR A 235 -12.79 16.32 -18.04
C THR A 235 -13.87 15.61 -17.21
N ILE A 236 -13.43 14.85 -16.21
CA ILE A 236 -14.28 14.30 -15.15
C ILE A 236 -14.19 15.21 -13.93
N THR A 237 -15.33 15.76 -13.49
CA THR A 237 -15.42 16.51 -12.24
C THR A 237 -16.08 15.64 -11.17
N TYR A 238 -15.43 15.50 -10.02
CA TYR A 238 -15.90 14.75 -8.86
C TYR A 238 -16.43 15.73 -7.81
N GLY A 239 -17.64 15.51 -7.32
CA GLY A 239 -18.29 16.45 -6.40
C GLY A 239 -18.53 17.79 -7.08
N ASP A 240 -19.10 17.81 -8.28
CA ASP A 240 -19.35 19.04 -9.02
C ASP A 240 -20.34 19.95 -8.28
N GLN A 241 -19.89 21.18 -7.98
CA GLN A 241 -20.63 22.18 -7.21
C GLN A 241 -21.33 23.22 -8.10
N ARG A 242 -21.20 23.16 -9.43
CA ARG A 242 -21.74 24.18 -10.35
C ARG A 242 -23.24 24.38 -10.26
N GLN A 243 -23.98 23.35 -9.86
CA GLN A 243 -25.43 23.42 -9.66
C GLN A 243 -25.84 23.63 -8.20
N GLY A 244 -24.89 24.01 -7.32
CA GLY A 244 -25.14 24.34 -5.92
C GLY A 244 -25.02 23.16 -4.95
N GLY A 245 -24.56 21.98 -5.41
CA GLY A 245 -24.27 20.85 -4.54
C GLY A 245 -23.10 21.11 -3.58
N PRO A 246 -22.99 20.35 -2.47
CA PRO A 246 -21.98 20.58 -1.45
C PRO A 246 -20.58 20.07 -1.85
N GLY A 247 -20.46 19.24 -2.88
CA GLY A 247 -19.20 18.59 -3.31
C GLY A 247 -19.11 17.12 -2.91
N LEU A 248 -17.91 16.54 -2.99
CA LEU A 248 -17.58 15.19 -2.58
C LEU A 248 -17.02 15.21 -1.15
N ARG A 249 -17.54 14.34 -0.28
CA ARG A 249 -16.96 14.17 1.07
C ARG A 249 -15.58 13.52 0.95
N MET A 250 -14.55 14.19 1.42
CA MET A 250 -13.19 13.66 1.49
C MET A 250 -13.10 12.48 2.47
N PRO A 251 -12.10 11.60 2.31
CA PRO A 251 -11.79 10.53 3.26
C PRO A 251 -11.69 11.05 4.70
N THR A 252 -12.05 10.20 5.68
CA THR A 252 -11.93 10.54 7.11
C THR A 252 -10.52 10.31 7.66
N PHE A 253 -9.59 9.89 6.82
CA PHE A 253 -8.20 9.69 7.18
C PHE A 253 -7.29 10.51 6.26
N GLU A 254 -6.21 11.02 6.84
CA GLU A 254 -5.08 11.66 6.16
C GLU A 254 -4.28 10.68 5.30
N SER A 255 -3.85 11.14 4.14
CA SER A 255 -3.01 10.41 3.22
C SER A 255 -2.26 11.39 2.33
N VAL A 256 -0.98 11.14 2.14
CA VAL A 256 -0.11 11.88 1.22
C VAL A 256 -0.30 11.46 -0.25
N ARG A 257 -0.99 10.33 -0.48
CA ARG A 257 -1.21 9.75 -1.81
C ARG A 257 -2.56 9.01 -1.87
N MET A 258 -3.67 9.75 -1.74
CA MET A 258 -5.02 9.18 -1.85
C MET A 258 -5.34 8.87 -3.32
N PRO A 259 -5.64 7.62 -3.70
CA PRO A 259 -5.85 7.26 -5.10
C PRO A 259 -7.18 7.80 -5.66
N LEU A 260 -7.13 8.34 -6.88
CA LEU A 260 -8.29 8.69 -7.70
C LEU A 260 -8.16 7.99 -9.07
N PRO A 261 -8.48 6.68 -9.16
CA PRO A 261 -8.27 5.90 -10.36
C PRO A 261 -9.30 6.24 -11.45
N LEU A 262 -8.83 6.27 -12.70
CA LEU A 262 -9.65 6.44 -13.90
C LEU A 262 -9.24 5.39 -14.92
N TYR A 263 -10.22 4.74 -15.53
CA TYR A 263 -9.99 3.71 -16.54
C TYR A 263 -10.55 4.18 -17.89
N VAL A 264 -9.89 3.76 -18.97
CA VAL A 264 -10.34 4.01 -20.34
C VAL A 264 -10.57 2.71 -21.10
N ASP A 265 -11.66 2.66 -21.85
CA ASP A 265 -11.92 1.68 -22.91
C ASP A 265 -11.86 2.45 -24.24
N LEU A 266 -10.95 2.08 -25.14
CA LEU A 266 -10.70 2.85 -26.37
C LEU A 266 -11.71 2.53 -27.49
N ASP A 267 -12.29 1.33 -27.48
CA ASP A 267 -12.96 0.77 -28.67
C ASP A 267 -14.23 -0.02 -28.36
N GLY A 268 -14.66 -0.05 -27.09
CA GLY A 268 -15.86 -0.79 -26.67
C GLY A 268 -15.64 -2.29 -26.56
N SER A 269 -14.37 -2.73 -26.53
CA SER A 269 -14.02 -4.11 -26.21
C SER A 269 -14.37 -4.52 -24.78
N GLY A 270 -14.62 -3.56 -23.88
CA GLY A 270 -14.74 -3.78 -22.45
C GLY A 270 -13.40 -4.04 -21.76
N GLU A 271 -12.28 -3.84 -22.47
CA GLU A 271 -10.93 -3.90 -21.91
C GLU A 271 -10.59 -2.57 -21.23
N TRP A 272 -11.07 -2.40 -20.00
CA TRP A 272 -10.77 -1.24 -19.17
C TRP A 272 -9.29 -1.20 -18.80
N ARG A 273 -8.58 -0.17 -19.27
CA ARG A 273 -7.15 0.04 -19.00
C ARG A 273 -6.99 1.15 -17.97
N SER A 274 -6.24 0.87 -16.90
CA SER A 274 -5.98 1.89 -15.88
C SER A 274 -5.07 2.96 -16.47
N LEU A 275 -5.50 4.21 -16.36
CA LEU A 275 -4.62 5.36 -16.55
C LEU A 275 -3.72 5.52 -15.31
N PRO A 276 -2.60 6.25 -15.43
CA PRO A 276 -1.75 6.53 -14.28
C PRO A 276 -2.55 7.18 -13.15
N ILE A 277 -2.40 6.68 -11.92
CA ILE A 277 -3.18 7.19 -10.79
C ILE A 277 -2.68 8.59 -10.43
N THR A 278 -3.53 9.61 -10.55
CA THR A 278 -3.24 10.95 -10.03
C THR A 278 -3.79 11.08 -8.61
N PRO A 279 -2.95 11.09 -7.57
CA PRO A 279 -3.42 11.13 -6.20
C PRO A 279 -3.78 12.55 -5.75
N PHE A 280 -4.59 12.65 -4.69
CA PHE A 280 -4.78 13.90 -3.94
C PHE A 280 -4.35 13.73 -2.49
N ILE A 281 -4.22 14.86 -1.78
CA ILE A 281 -3.75 14.91 -0.39
C ILE A 281 -4.91 15.17 0.55
N THR A 282 -4.97 14.41 1.63
CA THR A 282 -5.87 14.63 2.77
C THR A 282 -5.05 14.80 4.04
N THR A 283 -5.47 15.72 4.91
CA THR A 283 -4.81 16.05 6.18
C THR A 283 -5.77 15.82 7.34
N GLY A 284 -5.27 15.71 8.57
CA GLY A 284 -6.12 15.84 9.76
C GLY A 284 -6.76 17.22 9.88
N GLY A 285 -7.69 17.35 10.82
CA GLY A 285 -8.31 18.60 11.24
C GLY A 285 -7.72 19.20 12.52
N ALA A 286 -8.49 20.07 13.17
CA ALA A 286 -8.12 20.65 14.46
C ALA A 286 -7.99 19.59 15.56
N ALA A 287 -7.10 19.83 16.53
CA ALA A 287 -6.90 18.92 17.65
C ALA A 287 -8.19 18.72 18.46
N SER A 288 -8.54 17.45 18.67
CA SER A 288 -9.65 17.01 19.51
C SER A 288 -9.19 16.01 20.58
N GLY A 289 -7.95 15.53 20.50
CA GLY A 289 -7.35 14.58 21.42
C GLY A 289 -5.82 14.71 21.44
N VAL A 290 -5.21 13.97 22.36
CA VAL A 290 -3.75 13.85 22.47
C VAL A 290 -3.41 12.44 22.96
N HIS A 291 -2.28 11.89 22.52
CA HIS A 291 -1.80 10.57 22.95
C HIS A 291 -0.31 10.60 23.21
N ALA A 292 0.16 9.89 24.24
CA ALA A 292 1.58 9.81 24.57
C ALA A 292 2.14 8.40 24.36
N PHE A 293 3.38 8.31 23.91
CA PHE A 293 4.10 7.06 23.69
C PHE A 293 5.46 7.13 24.37
N GLY A 294 5.79 6.12 25.17
CA GLY A 294 7.10 5.95 25.78
C GLY A 294 7.46 4.47 25.89
N PRO A 295 8.70 4.13 26.29
CA PRO A 295 9.09 2.75 26.51
C PRO A 295 8.24 2.10 27.60
N SER A 296 7.98 0.80 27.51
CA SER A 296 7.22 0.10 28.56
C SER A 296 8.08 -0.30 29.76
N VAL A 297 9.40 -0.40 29.61
CA VAL A 297 10.34 -0.77 30.68
C VAL A 297 11.59 0.11 30.61
N VAL A 298 11.95 0.73 31.74
CA VAL A 298 13.16 1.55 31.93
C VAL A 298 13.83 1.26 33.27
N GLN A 299 15.09 1.64 33.42
CA GLN A 299 15.81 1.62 34.70
C GLN A 299 15.61 2.91 35.50
N PRO A 300 15.76 2.86 36.84
CA PRO A 300 15.86 4.07 37.66
C PRO A 300 16.89 5.06 37.11
N GLY A 301 16.46 6.31 36.88
CA GLY A 301 17.29 7.40 36.37
C GLY A 301 17.64 7.29 34.87
N GLU A 302 17.19 6.26 34.17
CA GLU A 302 17.36 6.15 32.72
C GLU A 302 16.58 7.26 32.00
N SER A 303 17.27 7.97 31.10
CA SER A 303 16.63 8.94 30.21
C SER A 303 15.92 8.20 29.08
N PHE A 304 14.67 8.57 28.82
CA PHE A 304 13.88 8.04 27.70
C PHE A 304 13.09 9.15 26.99
N GLU A 305 12.73 8.88 25.74
CA GLU A 305 11.86 9.74 24.94
C GLU A 305 10.39 9.45 25.23
N LEU A 306 9.63 10.51 25.55
CA LEU A 306 8.17 10.50 25.56
C LEU A 306 7.67 11.36 24.38
N SER A 307 7.03 10.72 23.42
CA SER A 307 6.39 11.40 22.28
C SER A 307 4.94 11.71 22.60
N VAL A 308 4.51 12.95 22.42
CA VAL A 308 3.14 13.40 22.61
C VAL A 308 2.58 13.88 21.27
N ARG A 309 1.56 13.18 20.77
CA ARG A 309 0.92 13.40 19.46
C ARG A 309 -0.48 13.97 19.64
N ALA A 310 -0.74 15.15 19.10
CA ALA A 310 -2.07 15.73 18.97
C ALA A 310 -2.82 15.07 17.82
N GLU A 311 -4.09 14.76 18.04
CA GLU A 311 -4.93 14.05 17.10
C GLU A 311 -6.27 14.73 16.86
N ASP A 312 -6.79 14.63 15.64
CA ASP A 312 -8.11 15.14 15.30
C ASP A 312 -9.22 14.18 15.76
N ARG A 313 -10.49 14.53 15.49
CA ARG A 313 -11.65 13.70 15.84
C ARG A 313 -11.69 12.31 15.17
N TYR A 314 -10.83 12.07 14.19
CA TYR A 314 -10.67 10.82 13.45
C TYR A 314 -9.32 10.14 13.74
N PHE A 315 -8.58 10.60 14.75
CA PHE A 315 -7.27 10.09 15.14
C PHE A 315 -6.14 10.34 14.12
N ASN A 316 -6.38 11.20 13.12
CA ASN A 316 -5.33 11.71 12.23
C ASN A 316 -4.36 12.58 13.00
N ARG A 317 -3.17 12.82 12.45
CA ARG A 317 -2.28 13.83 12.99
C ARG A 317 -2.99 15.19 12.86
N ALA A 318 -3.25 15.84 13.99
CA ALA A 318 -3.93 17.12 13.97
C ALA A 318 -3.05 18.20 13.30
N ILE A 319 -3.70 19.27 12.81
CA ILE A 319 -3.03 20.43 12.23
C ILE A 319 -3.52 21.73 12.89
N GLY A 320 -2.75 22.80 12.72
CA GLY A 320 -3.08 24.13 13.24
C GLY A 320 -2.34 24.45 14.55
N SER A 321 -2.95 25.29 15.39
CA SER A 321 -2.37 25.70 16.66
C SER A 321 -2.81 24.78 17.79
N PHE A 322 -1.85 24.37 18.62
CA PHE A 322 -2.05 23.51 19.77
C PHE A 322 -1.92 24.29 21.08
N PRO A 323 -2.75 24.01 22.11
CA PRO A 323 -2.56 24.60 23.42
C PRO A 323 -1.29 24.06 24.07
N ALA A 324 -0.83 24.73 25.13
CA ALA A 324 0.20 24.17 25.99
C ALA A 324 -0.36 22.94 26.73
N PHE A 325 0.48 21.92 26.92
CA PHE A 325 0.13 20.68 27.62
C PHE A 325 0.96 20.48 28.88
N GLU A 326 0.33 19.92 29.90
CA GLU A 326 1.00 19.33 31.07
C GLU A 326 1.13 17.82 30.87
N ILE A 327 2.31 17.29 31.18
CA ILE A 327 2.57 15.85 31.23
C ILE A 327 2.54 15.43 32.68
N LEU A 328 1.70 14.45 32.98
CA LEU A 328 1.52 13.93 34.32
C LEU A 328 1.98 12.47 34.40
N VAL A 329 2.69 12.17 35.48
CA VAL A 329 3.02 10.81 35.89
C VAL A 329 2.43 10.59 37.28
N ASN A 330 1.55 9.59 37.43
CA ASN A 330 0.84 9.32 38.69
C ASN A 330 0.15 10.59 39.25
N ASP A 331 -0.55 11.32 38.37
CA ASP A 331 -1.24 12.58 38.65
C ASP A 331 -0.36 13.77 39.09
N GLN A 332 0.97 13.64 39.00
CA GLN A 332 1.92 14.74 39.25
C GLN A 332 2.46 15.31 37.95
N VAL A 333 2.46 16.64 37.82
CA VAL A 333 3.04 17.32 36.64
C VAL A 333 4.55 17.16 36.66
N VAL A 334 5.11 16.52 35.64
CA VAL A 334 6.56 16.26 35.49
C VAL A 334 7.19 17.11 34.38
N ALA A 335 6.41 17.52 33.38
CA ALA A 335 6.89 18.36 32.28
C ALA A 335 5.74 19.19 31.69
N THR A 336 6.10 20.19 30.89
CA THR A 336 5.14 20.98 30.11
C THR A 336 5.62 21.12 28.67
N ILE A 337 4.68 21.10 27.74
CA ILE A 337 4.88 21.41 26.32
C ILE A 337 4.28 22.80 26.09
N PRO A 338 5.03 23.77 25.55
CA PRO A 338 4.48 25.09 25.24
C PRO A 338 3.45 25.01 24.11
N ALA A 339 2.55 25.99 24.05
CA ALA A 339 1.67 26.15 22.90
C ALA A 339 2.49 26.34 21.61
N GLY A 340 2.04 25.77 20.50
CA GLY A 340 2.82 25.75 19.25
C GLY A 340 2.04 25.20 18.07
N GLU A 341 2.76 24.87 17.00
CA GLU A 341 2.20 24.33 15.75
C GLU A 341 2.70 22.90 15.44
N ASP A 342 3.51 22.33 16.34
CA ASP A 342 4.01 20.97 16.21
C ASP A 342 3.02 19.97 16.80
N ALA A 343 2.46 19.12 15.93
CA ALA A 343 1.51 18.09 16.34
C ALA A 343 2.18 16.95 17.13
N ILE A 344 3.49 16.77 16.99
CA ILE A 344 4.27 15.75 17.68
C ILE A 344 5.40 16.42 18.42
N ASN A 345 5.41 16.30 19.74
CA ASN A 345 6.44 16.84 20.62
C ASN A 345 7.17 15.68 21.30
N VAL A 346 8.50 15.68 21.29
CA VAL A 346 9.32 14.65 21.95
C VAL A 346 10.04 15.28 23.14
N LEU A 347 9.86 14.68 24.31
CA LEU A 347 10.45 15.11 25.57
C LEU A 347 11.41 14.04 26.06
N ASN A 348 12.51 14.44 26.70
CA ASN A 348 13.36 13.52 27.45
C ASN A 348 12.96 13.56 28.92
N LEU A 349 12.59 12.41 29.47
CA LEU A 349 12.19 12.23 30.87
C LEU A 349 13.04 11.13 31.51
N SER A 350 13.06 11.11 32.85
CA SER A 350 13.60 10.01 33.64
C SER A 350 12.71 9.77 34.85
N LEU A 351 12.69 8.54 35.35
CA LEU A 351 11.91 8.12 36.51
C LEU A 351 12.84 7.38 37.47
N GLU A 352 12.78 7.71 38.76
CA GLU A 352 13.68 7.18 39.79
C GLU A 352 13.03 6.05 40.61
N GLU A 353 11.76 6.21 40.95
CA GLU A 353 11.06 5.25 41.80
C GLU A 353 10.75 3.97 41.03
N THR A 354 10.99 2.81 41.63
CA THR A 354 10.68 1.52 41.01
C THR A 354 9.18 1.23 41.05
N GLY A 355 8.69 0.50 40.04
CA GLY A 355 7.27 0.13 39.91
C GLY A 355 6.55 0.80 38.73
N PRO A 356 5.23 0.57 38.61
CA PRO A 356 4.44 1.07 37.49
C PRO A 356 4.16 2.57 37.60
N HIS A 357 4.29 3.27 36.48
CA HIS A 357 4.02 4.70 36.32
C HIS A 357 2.98 4.91 35.23
N TRP A 358 1.93 5.68 35.55
CA TRP A 358 0.83 5.96 34.63
C TRP A 358 0.97 7.36 34.03
N VAL A 359 1.07 7.44 32.70
CA VAL A 359 1.22 8.69 31.96
C VAL A 359 -0.13 9.24 31.52
N SER A 360 -0.39 10.51 31.79
CA SER A 360 -1.51 11.26 31.21
C SER A 360 -1.08 12.64 30.73
N VAL A 361 -1.85 13.20 29.82
CA VAL A 361 -1.61 14.51 29.20
C VAL A 361 -2.88 15.33 29.27
N ARG A 362 -2.78 16.60 29.64
CA ARG A 362 -3.90 17.54 29.58
C ARG A 362 -3.45 18.90 29.09
N SER A 363 -4.28 19.58 28.31
CA SER A 363 -4.03 20.98 27.98
C SER A 363 -4.21 21.86 29.23
N ILE A 364 -3.47 22.98 29.31
CA ILE A 364 -3.55 23.92 30.45
C ILE A 364 -4.97 24.47 30.62
N ASP A 365 -5.72 24.65 29.53
CA ASP A 365 -7.10 25.09 29.55
C ASP A 365 -8.13 23.97 29.86
N GLY A 366 -7.66 22.71 30.00
CA GLY A 366 -8.48 21.54 30.28
C GLY A 366 -9.38 21.08 29.15
N SER A 367 -9.28 21.66 27.95
CA SER A 367 -10.13 21.32 26.80
C SER A 367 -9.76 20.00 26.11
N ILE A 368 -8.49 19.58 26.21
CA ILE A 368 -7.96 18.36 25.58
C ILE A 368 -7.29 17.51 26.65
N THR A 369 -7.61 16.23 26.68
CA THR A 369 -7.01 15.25 27.59
C THR A 369 -6.65 13.97 26.83
N GLY A 370 -5.64 13.26 27.33
CA GLY A 370 -5.15 12.02 26.74
C GLY A 370 -4.36 11.18 27.74
N THR A 371 -4.00 9.97 27.30
CA THR A 371 -3.20 9.03 28.09
C THR A 371 -2.02 8.54 27.27
N GLY A 372 -0.99 8.03 27.95
CA GLY A 372 0.05 7.21 27.33
C GLY A 372 0.06 5.79 27.86
N ASN A 373 0.94 4.95 27.31
CA ASN A 373 1.18 3.62 27.85
C ASN A 373 1.82 3.71 29.25
N PRO A 374 1.57 2.73 30.13
CA PRO A 374 2.30 2.62 31.39
C PRO A 374 3.79 2.37 31.14
N ILE A 375 4.59 2.81 32.10
CA ILE A 375 6.04 2.59 32.14
C ILE A 375 6.37 1.85 33.44
N LEU A 376 7.00 0.68 33.32
CA LEU A 376 7.55 -0.04 34.46
C LEU A 376 9.01 0.41 34.68
N VAL A 377 9.29 0.95 35.86
CA VAL A 377 10.66 1.23 36.29
C VAL A 377 11.17 0.00 37.05
N GLU A 378 12.15 -0.70 36.49
CA GLU A 378 12.72 -1.94 37.03
C GLU A 378 14.23 -1.81 37.22
N GLU A 379 14.77 -2.32 38.33
CA GLU A 379 16.22 -2.38 38.51
C GLU A 379 16.84 -3.48 37.64
N ASN A 380 17.83 -3.12 36.83
CA ASN A 380 18.59 -4.06 35.98
C ASN A 380 17.71 -5.02 35.14
N PRO A 381 16.74 -4.49 34.36
CA PRO A 381 15.83 -5.29 33.54
C PRO A 381 16.66 -6.13 32.58
N GLN A 382 16.43 -7.44 32.64
CA GLN A 382 17.06 -8.40 31.72
C GLN A 382 16.38 -8.39 30.35
N TYR A 383 15.12 -7.94 30.31
CA TYR A 383 14.32 -7.86 29.10
C TYR A 383 13.51 -6.56 29.10
N ARG A 384 13.23 -6.06 27.90
CA ARG A 384 12.33 -4.93 27.65
C ARG A 384 11.23 -5.37 26.70
N ILE A 385 10.16 -4.59 26.67
CA ILE A 385 9.05 -4.80 25.73
C ILE A 385 9.24 -3.83 24.57
N TYR A 386 9.33 -4.38 23.37
CA TYR A 386 9.36 -3.63 22.13
C TYR A 386 8.04 -3.84 21.39
N TRP A 387 7.48 -2.76 20.85
CA TRP A 387 6.20 -2.76 20.17
C TRP A 387 6.36 -2.61 18.68
N GLY A 388 5.60 -3.35 17.90
CA GLY A 388 5.67 -3.25 16.46
C GLY A 388 4.43 -3.78 15.77
N ASP A 389 4.52 -3.84 14.45
CA ASP A 389 3.44 -4.28 13.59
C ASP A 389 4.01 -5.13 12.45
N THR A 390 3.64 -6.41 12.42
CA THR A 390 4.22 -7.40 11.48
C THR A 390 3.40 -7.57 10.21
N HIS A 391 2.27 -6.85 10.07
CA HIS A 391 1.32 -7.05 8.98
C HIS A 391 0.68 -5.71 8.61
N GLY A 392 1.05 -5.17 7.46
CA GLY A 392 0.49 -3.92 6.97
C GLY A 392 0.87 -3.60 5.53
N HIS A 393 0.00 -2.85 4.88
CA HIS A 393 -0.06 -2.59 3.46
C HIS A 393 0.03 -1.08 3.15
N SER A 394 0.54 -0.75 1.98
CA SER A 394 0.67 0.64 1.53
C SER A 394 0.66 0.77 0.02
N GLY A 395 0.11 1.88 -0.47
CA GLY A 395 0.31 2.47 -1.80
C GLY A 395 -0.05 1.65 -3.06
N TYR A 396 -0.15 0.34 -2.95
CA TYR A 396 -0.23 -0.62 -4.04
C TYR A 396 -1.37 -1.57 -3.79
N SER A 397 -1.98 -2.06 -4.86
CA SER A 397 -2.99 -3.11 -4.83
C SER A 397 -4.22 -2.74 -3.98
N GLU A 398 -4.22 -3.09 -2.69
CA GLU A 398 -5.27 -2.76 -1.72
C GLU A 398 -4.88 -1.66 -0.74
N GLY A 399 -3.59 -1.33 -0.66
CA GLY A 399 -3.04 -0.29 0.20
C GLY A 399 -3.18 1.11 -0.39
N ILE A 400 -3.36 2.09 0.48
CA ILE A 400 -3.39 3.52 0.15
C ILE A 400 -2.14 4.17 0.73
N GLY A 401 -1.59 5.20 0.07
CA GLY A 401 -0.44 5.96 0.56
C GLY A 401 0.85 5.61 -0.18
N THR A 402 1.97 5.53 0.55
CA THR A 402 3.28 5.17 -0.02
C THR A 402 4.08 4.37 0.99
N VAL A 403 5.00 3.54 0.50
CA VAL A 403 5.95 2.79 1.34
C VAL A 403 6.76 3.74 2.24
N ASP A 404 7.20 4.88 1.70
CA ASP A 404 7.89 5.91 2.49
C ASP A 404 7.02 6.46 3.64
N HIS A 405 5.74 6.74 3.37
CA HIS A 405 4.83 7.21 4.42
C HIS A 405 4.56 6.13 5.45
N PHE A 406 4.38 4.88 5.02
CA PHE A 406 4.21 3.73 5.91
C PHE A 406 5.37 3.61 6.90
N MET A 407 6.62 3.64 6.41
CA MET A 407 7.83 3.56 7.24
C MET A 407 7.97 4.75 8.19
N ARG A 408 7.76 5.98 7.69
CA ARG A 408 7.79 7.19 8.53
C ARG A 408 6.70 7.18 9.58
N PHE A 409 5.49 6.76 9.23
CA PHE A 409 4.37 6.73 10.15
C PHE A 409 4.64 5.74 11.29
N ALA A 410 5.12 4.53 10.97
CA ALA A 410 5.53 3.53 11.97
C ALA A 410 6.52 4.13 12.98
N ARG A 411 7.60 4.75 12.50
CA ARG A 411 8.67 5.30 13.34
C ARG A 411 8.27 6.58 14.10
N ASP A 412 7.60 7.50 13.41
CA ASP A 412 7.45 8.88 13.87
C ASP A 412 6.06 9.18 14.46
N ASP A 413 4.98 8.62 13.91
CA ASP A 413 3.61 8.82 14.40
C ASP A 413 3.20 7.78 15.44
N ALA A 414 3.41 6.50 15.10
CA ALA A 414 3.01 5.36 15.90
C ALA A 414 4.07 4.95 16.93
N ARG A 415 5.31 5.45 16.78
CA ARG A 415 6.46 5.19 17.67
C ARG A 415 6.72 3.69 17.88
N LEU A 416 6.58 2.92 16.81
CA LEU A 416 6.92 1.50 16.80
C LEU A 416 8.43 1.32 16.89
N ASP A 417 8.85 0.26 17.58
CA ASP A 417 10.23 -0.20 17.62
C ASP A 417 10.58 -1.06 16.41
N PHE A 418 9.59 -1.77 15.83
CA PHE A 418 9.76 -2.55 14.62
C PHE A 418 8.50 -2.55 13.75
N VAL A 419 8.67 -2.80 12.45
CA VAL A 419 7.55 -2.91 11.50
C VAL A 419 7.88 -3.88 10.37
N THR A 420 6.87 -4.48 9.75
CA THR A 420 6.99 -5.15 8.46
C THR A 420 5.99 -4.54 7.51
N HIS A 421 6.45 -4.11 6.33
CA HIS A 421 5.57 -3.85 5.20
C HIS A 421 5.39 -5.18 4.45
N SER A 422 4.16 -5.69 4.40
CA SER A 422 3.87 -7.08 4.03
C SER A 422 2.85 -7.16 2.90
N GLU A 423 3.20 -6.61 1.74
CA GLU A 423 2.27 -6.52 0.62
C GLU A 423 1.90 -7.90 0.04
N HIS A 424 0.68 -8.02 -0.49
CA HIS A 424 0.19 -9.25 -1.13
C HIS A 424 1.02 -9.62 -2.37
N ASP A 425 1.69 -10.78 -2.33
CA ASP A 425 2.55 -11.23 -3.45
C ASP A 425 1.82 -11.51 -4.76
N VAL A 426 0.50 -11.71 -4.72
CA VAL A 426 -0.32 -11.89 -5.91
C VAL A 426 -0.48 -10.60 -6.72
N TRP A 427 -0.24 -9.45 -6.11
CA TRP A 427 -0.34 -8.15 -6.78
C TRP A 427 0.94 -7.32 -6.67
N LEU A 428 1.98 -7.86 -6.06
CA LEU A 428 3.29 -7.22 -5.93
C LEU A 428 4.10 -7.43 -7.21
N ASP A 429 4.50 -6.32 -7.84
CA ASP A 429 5.44 -6.36 -8.97
C ASP A 429 6.91 -6.22 -8.55
N ALA A 430 7.83 -6.46 -9.49
CA ALA A 430 9.27 -6.39 -9.22
C ALA A 430 9.78 -4.98 -8.85
N GLY A 431 9.18 -3.92 -9.38
CA GLY A 431 9.53 -2.54 -9.05
C GLY A 431 9.04 -2.11 -7.67
N GLU A 432 7.82 -2.52 -7.32
CA GLU A 432 7.22 -2.33 -6.00
C GLU A 432 8.03 -3.09 -4.93
N TRP A 433 8.43 -4.34 -5.18
CA TRP A 433 9.31 -5.09 -4.28
C TRP A 433 10.64 -4.38 -4.04
N GLU A 434 11.27 -3.89 -5.12
CA GLU A 434 12.53 -3.16 -5.01
C GLU A 434 12.38 -1.86 -4.21
N LEU A 435 11.23 -1.18 -4.32
CA LEU A 435 10.93 -0.04 -3.47
C LEU A 435 10.77 -0.43 -2.00
N ILE A 436 10.04 -1.51 -1.70
CA ILE A 436 9.86 -2.02 -0.33
C ILE A 436 11.21 -2.39 0.27
N ARG A 437 12.05 -3.12 -0.48
CA ARG A 437 13.41 -3.52 -0.08
C ARG A 437 14.29 -2.31 0.21
N SER A 438 14.30 -1.34 -0.71
CA SER A 438 15.09 -0.11 -0.57
C SER A 438 14.63 0.74 0.61
N ALA A 439 13.31 0.92 0.79
CA ALA A 439 12.77 1.65 1.93
C ALA A 439 13.09 0.95 3.25
N THR A 440 12.95 -0.37 3.30
CA THR A 440 13.32 -1.18 4.47
C THR A 440 14.78 -0.95 4.85
N ALA A 441 15.70 -0.96 3.88
CA ALA A 441 17.11 -0.66 4.13
C ALA A 441 17.37 0.80 4.55
N GLN A 442 16.65 1.75 3.95
CA GLN A 442 16.81 3.18 4.24
C GLN A 442 16.37 3.55 5.65
N TYR A 443 15.29 2.93 6.14
CA TYR A 443 14.72 3.23 7.44
C TYR A 443 15.31 2.39 8.58
N ASP A 444 16.15 1.39 8.29
CA ASP A 444 16.80 0.58 9.32
C ASP A 444 17.76 1.42 10.16
N GLU A 445 17.39 1.61 11.44
CA GLU A 445 18.18 2.33 12.43
C GLU A 445 18.38 1.41 13.65
N PRO A 446 19.40 0.52 13.64
CA PRO A 446 19.63 -0.44 14.70
C PRO A 446 19.63 0.19 16.10
N GLY A 447 18.96 -0.46 17.06
CA GLY A 447 18.78 0.05 18.42
C GLY A 447 17.65 1.07 18.58
N LYS A 448 17.03 1.53 17.48
CA LYS A 448 15.92 2.51 17.51
C LYS A 448 14.69 2.06 16.73
N PHE A 449 14.83 1.70 15.45
CA PHE A 449 13.73 1.29 14.60
C PHE A 449 14.16 0.19 13.63
N ILE A 450 13.47 -0.95 13.68
CA ILE A 450 13.82 -2.15 12.90
C ILE A 450 12.69 -2.46 11.91
N PRO A 451 12.82 -2.06 10.64
CA PRO A 451 11.94 -2.54 9.58
C PRO A 451 12.39 -3.94 9.13
N TYR A 452 11.51 -4.93 9.13
CA TYR A 452 11.75 -6.23 8.52
C TYR A 452 11.32 -6.22 7.06
N LEU A 453 12.14 -6.84 6.20
CA LEU A 453 11.76 -7.07 4.82
C LEU A 453 10.81 -8.26 4.79
N GLY A 454 9.61 -8.09 4.25
CA GLY A 454 8.64 -9.16 4.20
C GLY A 454 7.57 -8.95 3.14
N TRP A 455 6.71 -9.96 3.00
CA TRP A 455 5.55 -9.94 2.11
C TRP A 455 4.47 -10.85 2.68
N GLU A 456 3.25 -10.69 2.19
CA GLU A 456 2.16 -11.62 2.48
C GLU A 456 2.04 -12.64 1.35
N TRP A 457 2.44 -13.88 1.64
CA TRP A 457 2.21 -15.01 0.74
C TRP A 457 0.71 -15.31 0.69
N THR A 458 0.09 -15.06 -0.46
CA THR A 458 -1.36 -14.87 -0.54
C THR A 458 -2.02 -15.97 -1.36
N ARG A 459 -2.60 -16.97 -0.68
CA ARG A 459 -3.29 -18.08 -1.36
C ARG A 459 -4.65 -18.37 -0.75
N HIS A 460 -5.56 -18.90 -1.57
CA HIS A 460 -6.83 -19.42 -1.07
C HIS A 460 -6.59 -20.52 -0.01
N THR A 461 -7.38 -20.55 1.07
CA THR A 461 -7.33 -21.55 2.17
C THR A 461 -6.97 -22.99 1.74
N ARG A 462 -7.60 -23.53 0.69
CA ARG A 462 -7.35 -24.88 0.15
C ARG A 462 -5.90 -25.15 -0.29
N PHE A 463 -5.12 -24.10 -0.56
CA PHE A 463 -3.73 -24.17 -0.99
C PHE A 463 -2.74 -23.79 0.11
N GLY A 464 -3.23 -23.25 1.23
CA GLY A 464 -2.36 -22.75 2.28
C GLY A 464 -2.91 -21.55 3.02
N GLY A 465 -3.86 -20.79 2.48
CA GLY A 465 -4.25 -19.54 3.16
C GLY A 465 -3.15 -18.48 3.07
N HIS A 466 -3.25 -17.43 3.89
CA HIS A 466 -2.32 -16.31 3.89
C HIS A 466 -1.28 -16.45 5.00
N HIS A 467 -0.03 -16.08 4.69
CA HIS A 467 1.11 -16.14 5.59
C HIS A 467 2.01 -14.91 5.37
N ASN A 468 2.27 -14.14 6.43
CA ASN A 468 3.30 -13.10 6.38
C ASN A 468 4.68 -13.74 6.54
N VAL A 469 5.60 -13.42 5.64
CA VAL A 469 6.97 -13.95 5.66
C VAL A 469 7.94 -12.80 5.85
N LEU A 470 8.78 -12.90 6.88
CA LEU A 470 9.73 -11.87 7.31
C LEU A 470 11.15 -12.42 7.21
N TYR A 471 12.03 -11.71 6.53
CA TYR A 471 13.46 -11.99 6.53
C TYR A 471 14.16 -11.27 7.69
N ARG A 472 15.06 -11.99 8.36
CA ARG A 472 16.01 -11.39 9.30
C ARG A 472 16.89 -10.36 8.60
N ASN A 473 17.47 -10.73 7.46
CA ASN A 473 18.39 -9.89 6.68
C ASN A 473 17.70 -9.38 5.40
N ILE A 474 17.90 -8.09 5.09
CA ILE A 474 17.30 -7.45 3.91
C ILE A 474 17.97 -7.94 2.61
N GLY A 475 19.26 -7.67 2.45
CA GLY A 475 20.07 -8.15 1.32
C GLY A 475 19.47 -7.91 -0.07
N ASP A 476 19.71 -8.85 -0.96
CA ASP A 476 19.13 -8.99 -2.30
C ASP A 476 18.00 -10.04 -2.32
N GLN A 477 17.32 -10.21 -1.17
CA GLN A 477 16.24 -11.19 -1.03
C GLN A 477 15.12 -10.94 -2.04
N VAL A 478 14.56 -12.03 -2.55
CA VAL A 478 13.42 -12.06 -3.47
C VAL A 478 12.34 -12.93 -2.84
N PRO A 479 11.06 -12.48 -2.83
CA PRO A 479 10.01 -13.22 -2.16
C PRO A 479 9.86 -14.61 -2.78
N VAL A 480 9.63 -15.61 -1.92
CA VAL A 480 9.13 -16.91 -2.36
C VAL A 480 7.64 -16.74 -2.67
N SER A 481 7.36 -16.19 -3.86
CA SER A 481 6.01 -15.79 -4.26
C SER A 481 5.11 -17.00 -4.48
N GLY A 482 3.87 -16.90 -4.00
CA GLY A 482 2.78 -17.82 -4.26
C GLY A 482 2.39 -17.89 -5.73
N LEU A 483 2.85 -16.98 -6.58
CA LEU A 483 2.69 -17.10 -8.03
C LEU A 483 3.59 -18.22 -8.61
N GLN A 484 4.75 -18.47 -8.00
CA GLN A 484 5.73 -19.50 -8.40
C GLN A 484 5.69 -20.74 -7.49
N TYR A 485 5.35 -20.57 -6.21
CA TYR A 485 5.28 -21.61 -5.17
C TYR A 485 3.84 -21.68 -4.63
N PRO A 486 2.91 -22.27 -5.39
CA PRO A 486 1.47 -22.00 -5.25
C PRO A 486 0.77 -22.77 -4.13
N VAL A 487 1.50 -23.58 -3.38
CA VAL A 487 1.01 -24.36 -2.24
C VAL A 487 1.92 -24.22 -1.04
N LEU A 488 1.36 -24.32 0.17
CA LEU A 488 2.08 -24.06 1.42
C LEU A 488 3.33 -24.93 1.58
N SER A 489 3.26 -26.20 1.20
CA SER A 489 4.42 -27.09 1.24
C SER A 489 5.56 -26.65 0.33
N SER A 490 5.26 -26.03 -0.82
CA SER A 490 6.27 -25.49 -1.72
C SER A 490 6.87 -24.18 -1.21
N LEU A 491 6.09 -23.37 -0.47
CA LEU A 491 6.62 -22.20 0.25
C LEU A 491 7.69 -22.63 1.25
N TYR A 492 7.36 -23.54 2.18
CA TYR A 492 8.33 -23.98 3.19
C TYR A 492 9.56 -24.65 2.58
N ALA A 493 9.36 -25.54 1.60
CA ALA A 493 10.48 -26.24 0.95
C ALA A 493 11.48 -25.25 0.34
N GLU A 494 10.98 -24.23 -0.35
CA GLU A 494 11.83 -23.21 -0.96
C GLU A 494 12.47 -22.29 0.07
N LEU A 495 11.76 -21.93 1.15
CA LEU A 495 12.33 -21.13 2.24
C LEU A 495 13.50 -21.85 2.91
N HIS A 496 13.39 -23.16 3.16
CA HIS A 496 14.49 -23.98 3.70
C HIS A 496 15.66 -24.14 2.73
N GLU A 497 15.39 -24.21 1.43
CA GLU A 497 16.46 -24.29 0.42
C GLU A 497 17.25 -22.98 0.34
N ARG A 498 16.56 -21.83 0.42
CA ARG A 498 17.17 -20.51 0.28
C ARG A 498 17.76 -19.95 1.57
N ASN A 499 17.26 -20.36 2.73
CA ASN A 499 17.58 -19.71 4.01
C ASN A 499 17.81 -20.72 5.13
N SER A 500 18.61 -20.32 6.12
CA SER A 500 18.61 -21.00 7.40
C SER A 500 17.28 -20.74 8.11
N ALA A 501 16.73 -21.75 8.79
CA ALA A 501 15.44 -21.60 9.49
C ALA A 501 15.41 -20.45 10.52
N GLY A 502 16.56 -20.05 11.09
CA GLY A 502 16.66 -18.92 12.01
C GLY A 502 16.72 -17.54 11.36
N ASP A 503 16.68 -17.46 10.02
CA ASP A 503 16.74 -16.21 9.26
C ASP A 503 15.40 -15.81 8.64
N VAL A 504 14.36 -16.63 8.82
CA VAL A 504 13.01 -16.40 8.27
C VAL A 504 11.98 -16.71 9.35
N VAL A 505 10.97 -15.84 9.46
CA VAL A 505 9.76 -16.10 10.26
C VAL A 505 8.56 -16.07 9.34
N VAL A 506 7.72 -17.08 9.45
CA VAL A 506 6.43 -17.20 8.77
C VAL A 506 5.33 -17.07 9.82
N ILE A 507 4.36 -16.18 9.57
CA ILE A 507 3.28 -15.83 10.49
C ILE A 507 1.95 -16.06 9.76
N PRO A 508 1.26 -17.19 9.99
CA PRO A 508 -0.08 -17.40 9.47
C PRO A 508 -1.09 -16.51 10.20
N HIS A 509 -2.14 -16.07 9.48
CA HIS A 509 -3.22 -15.27 10.07
C HIS A 509 -4.62 -15.80 9.77
N ALA A 510 -5.58 -15.39 10.60
CA ALA A 510 -6.87 -16.05 10.72
C ALA A 510 -7.92 -15.62 9.67
N HIS A 511 -7.71 -14.56 8.90
CA HIS A 511 -8.70 -14.04 7.94
C HIS A 511 -8.85 -14.98 6.73
N ASN A 512 -7.74 -15.55 6.26
CA ASN A 512 -7.73 -16.56 5.20
C ASN A 512 -6.84 -17.73 5.64
N PRO A 513 -7.32 -18.56 6.60
CA PRO A 513 -6.47 -19.48 7.33
C PRO A 513 -6.04 -20.67 6.46
N GLY A 514 -4.78 -21.06 6.61
CA GLY A 514 -4.28 -22.32 6.14
C GLY A 514 -4.76 -23.51 6.94
N ASP A 515 -4.46 -24.71 6.42
CA ASP A 515 -4.57 -25.91 7.22
C ASP A 515 -3.42 -25.97 8.22
N PHE A 516 -3.69 -25.54 9.46
CA PHE A 516 -2.74 -25.51 10.58
C PHE A 516 -1.99 -26.81 10.81
N ARG A 517 -2.50 -27.97 10.35
CA ARG A 517 -1.80 -29.27 10.41
C ARG A 517 -0.54 -29.32 9.53
N GLN A 518 -0.39 -28.40 8.58
CA GLN A 518 0.77 -28.29 7.70
C GLN A 518 1.86 -27.37 8.26
N SER A 519 1.63 -26.74 9.42
CA SER A 519 2.57 -25.79 10.03
C SER A 519 3.97 -26.39 10.19
N ASP A 520 4.97 -25.63 9.76
CA ASP A 520 6.38 -25.95 9.94
C ASP A 520 6.91 -25.26 11.21
N PRO A 521 7.15 -25.98 12.32
CA PRO A 521 7.56 -25.37 13.58
C PRO A 521 8.96 -24.73 13.55
N GLN A 522 9.77 -24.97 12.51
CA GLN A 522 11.07 -24.29 12.36
C GLN A 522 10.92 -22.90 11.75
N LEU A 523 9.88 -22.67 10.94
CA LEU A 523 9.61 -21.40 10.25
C LEU A 523 8.44 -20.63 10.88
N GLU A 524 7.49 -21.31 11.54
CA GLU A 524 6.28 -20.74 12.14
C GLU A 524 6.28 -20.81 13.68
N PRO A 525 7.14 -20.02 14.35
CA PRO A 525 7.17 -19.99 15.81
C PRO A 525 5.98 -19.24 16.42
N ILE A 526 5.28 -18.41 15.64
CA ILE A 526 4.19 -17.53 16.10
C ILE A 526 3.03 -17.50 15.11
N ILE A 527 1.83 -17.23 15.61
CA ILE A 527 0.61 -17.07 14.80
C ILE A 527 -0.07 -15.74 15.10
N GLU A 528 -0.67 -15.12 14.08
CA GLU A 528 -1.41 -13.87 14.23
C GLU A 528 -2.86 -14.16 14.65
N VAL A 529 -3.24 -13.70 15.84
CA VAL A 529 -4.55 -13.98 16.46
C VAL A 529 -5.43 -12.73 16.59
N MET A 530 -4.93 -11.57 16.17
CA MET A 530 -5.70 -10.32 16.16
C MET A 530 -5.20 -9.40 15.05
N SER A 531 -6.14 -8.77 14.35
CA SER A 531 -5.89 -7.65 13.45
C SER A 531 -7.02 -6.63 13.46
N MET A 532 -6.98 -5.63 12.57
CA MET A 532 -8.09 -4.69 12.41
C MET A 532 -9.42 -5.43 12.17
N HIS A 533 -9.38 -6.64 11.61
CA HIS A 533 -10.55 -7.49 11.34
C HIS A 533 -11.16 -8.17 12.57
N GLY A 534 -10.48 -8.13 13.73
CA GLY A 534 -10.99 -8.63 15.01
C GLY A 534 -9.99 -9.51 15.75
N SER A 535 -10.48 -10.24 16.75
CA SER A 535 -9.69 -11.21 17.53
C SER A 535 -10.16 -12.64 17.26
N PHE A 536 -9.22 -13.55 17.07
CA PHE A 536 -9.45 -14.87 16.48
C PHE A 536 -9.01 -16.01 17.41
N GLN A 537 -9.59 -16.08 18.61
CA GLN A 537 -9.27 -17.12 19.60
C GLN A 537 -9.37 -18.55 19.03
N TRP A 538 -10.35 -18.80 18.16
CA TRP A 538 -10.53 -20.11 17.51
C TRP A 538 -9.30 -20.55 16.71
N PHE A 539 -8.51 -19.61 16.18
CA PHE A 539 -7.31 -19.88 15.40
C PHE A 539 -6.21 -20.43 16.30
N MET A 540 -6.00 -19.78 17.46
CA MET A 540 -5.11 -20.27 18.51
C MET A 540 -5.51 -21.66 19.00
N GLU A 541 -6.79 -21.86 19.30
CA GLU A 541 -7.32 -23.16 19.74
C GLU A 541 -7.07 -24.28 18.70
N SER A 542 -7.13 -23.94 17.41
CA SER A 542 -6.87 -24.88 16.32
C SER A 542 -5.43 -25.41 16.34
N TYR A 543 -4.44 -24.52 16.49
CA TYR A 543 -3.03 -24.91 16.62
C TYR A 543 -2.78 -25.72 17.90
N LEU A 544 -3.26 -25.24 19.05
CA LEU A 544 -3.07 -25.91 20.33
C LEU A 544 -3.70 -27.31 20.36
N SER A 545 -4.87 -27.49 19.73
CA SER A 545 -5.56 -28.79 19.66
C SER A 545 -4.78 -29.88 18.91
N ARG A 546 -3.77 -29.51 18.13
CA ARG A 546 -2.87 -30.42 17.40
C ARG A 546 -1.50 -30.58 18.04
N GLY A 547 -1.27 -29.93 19.18
CA GLY A 547 0.00 -30.00 19.90
C GLY A 547 1.10 -29.10 19.33
N HIS A 548 0.76 -28.13 18.47
CA HIS A 548 1.72 -27.10 18.08
C HIS A 548 2.12 -26.26 19.30
N GLN A 549 3.40 -25.92 19.37
CA GLN A 549 3.94 -24.97 20.35
C GLN A 549 4.21 -23.68 19.60
N VAL A 550 3.29 -22.72 19.71
CA VAL A 550 3.34 -21.45 19.00
C VAL A 550 3.17 -20.30 19.99
N GLY A 551 3.89 -19.21 19.77
CA GLY A 551 3.57 -17.91 20.34
C GLY A 551 2.39 -17.27 19.62
N VAL A 552 1.92 -16.14 20.13
CA VAL A 552 0.84 -15.37 19.53
C VAL A 552 1.28 -13.94 19.33
N VAL A 553 0.84 -13.34 18.23
CA VAL A 553 1.07 -11.94 17.90
C VAL A 553 -0.23 -11.28 17.45
N ALA A 554 -0.29 -9.97 17.58
CA ALA A 554 -1.30 -9.14 16.95
C ALA A 554 -0.58 -8.21 15.95
N ALA A 555 -1.24 -7.90 14.85
CA ALA A 555 -0.70 -7.01 13.81
C ALA A 555 -1.86 -6.23 13.18
N SER A 556 -1.63 -5.12 12.49
CA SER A 556 -2.77 -4.27 12.10
C SER A 556 -3.56 -4.81 10.93
N ASP A 557 -2.89 -5.41 9.95
CA ASP A 557 -3.44 -5.67 8.61
C ASP A 557 -3.94 -4.33 7.99
N ASP A 558 -3.20 -3.24 8.27
CA ASP A 558 -3.60 -1.89 7.86
C ASP A 558 -3.42 -1.69 6.36
N HIS A 559 -4.38 -1.03 5.73
CA HIS A 559 -4.39 -0.70 4.30
C HIS A 559 -4.26 0.81 4.02
N LEU A 560 -3.97 1.62 5.03
CA LEU A 560 -4.00 3.08 4.96
C LEU A 560 -2.62 3.74 5.09
N SER A 561 -1.53 2.94 5.10
CA SER A 561 -0.15 3.38 5.42
C SER A 561 0.04 3.90 6.85
N ARG A 562 -0.67 3.36 7.84
CA ARG A 562 -0.65 3.83 9.24
C ARG A 562 -0.43 2.69 10.24
N PRO A 563 0.58 1.83 10.04
CA PRO A 563 0.79 0.64 10.85
C PRO A 563 0.85 0.99 12.33
N GLY A 564 0.26 0.14 13.17
CA GLY A 564 0.21 0.27 14.62
C GLY A 564 -0.67 1.40 15.17
N TYR A 565 -1.22 2.30 14.34
CA TYR A 565 -2.08 3.41 14.79
C TYR A 565 -3.26 3.71 13.86
N SER A 566 -3.75 2.69 13.16
CA SER A 566 -4.87 2.80 12.24
C SER A 566 -6.19 3.06 12.98
N ALA A 567 -6.94 4.06 12.52
CA ALA A 567 -8.24 4.40 13.07
C ALA A 567 -9.33 3.44 12.54
N PRO A 568 -10.35 3.10 13.35
CA PRO A 568 -11.51 2.34 12.86
C PRO A 568 -12.16 3.02 11.65
N ASN A 569 -12.21 2.31 10.52
CA ASN A 569 -12.97 2.75 9.36
C ASN A 569 -14.47 2.57 9.64
N ARG A 570 -15.26 3.65 9.52
CA ARG A 570 -16.61 3.73 10.12
C ARG A 570 -17.71 2.84 9.52
N ASP A 571 -17.41 1.98 8.55
CA ASP A 571 -18.39 1.08 7.92
C ASP A 571 -17.89 -0.39 7.78
N SER A 572 -16.82 -0.77 8.49
CA SER A 572 -16.29 -2.15 8.51
C SER A 572 -16.00 -2.66 9.93
N LEU A 573 -15.79 -3.97 10.07
CA LEU A 573 -15.20 -4.58 11.27
C LEU A 573 -13.73 -4.13 11.33
N ALA A 574 -13.49 -2.87 11.67
CA ALA A 574 -12.18 -2.28 11.87
C ALA A 574 -12.06 -1.93 13.36
N GLN A 575 -11.20 -2.64 14.07
CA GLN A 575 -10.79 -2.28 15.43
C GLN A 575 -9.53 -1.43 15.38
N ARG A 576 -9.37 -0.56 16.38
CA ARG A 576 -8.12 0.20 16.54
C ARG A 576 -7.03 -0.77 17.01
N GLY A 577 -5.84 -0.69 16.41
CA GLY A 577 -4.66 -1.43 16.86
C GLY A 577 -4.33 -2.64 16.01
N GLY A 578 -3.70 -3.64 16.64
CA GLY A 578 -2.93 -4.68 15.96
C GLY A 578 -1.44 -4.47 16.21
N LEU A 579 -1.04 -4.60 17.48
CA LEU A 579 0.35 -4.38 17.89
C LEU A 579 0.95 -5.66 18.44
N GLY A 580 2.08 -6.04 17.87
CA GLY A 580 2.94 -7.11 18.37
C GLY A 580 3.82 -6.57 19.49
N ALA A 581 4.04 -7.40 20.51
CA ALA A 581 4.97 -7.12 21.58
C ALA A 581 6.03 -8.22 21.63
N VAL A 582 7.30 -7.83 21.64
CA VAL A 582 8.44 -8.74 21.79
C VAL A 582 9.16 -8.42 23.08
N LEU A 583 9.43 -9.46 23.88
CA LEU A 583 10.25 -9.38 25.08
C LEU A 583 11.69 -9.75 24.72
N ALA A 584 12.61 -8.78 24.72
CA ALA A 584 14.00 -9.00 24.31
C ALA A 584 15.00 -8.18 25.16
N PRO A 585 16.25 -8.65 25.32
CA PRO A 585 17.26 -7.93 26.11
C PRO A 585 17.67 -6.61 25.47
N GLU A 586 17.65 -6.54 24.14
CA GLU A 586 18.02 -5.37 23.36
C GLU A 586 17.13 -5.25 22.12
N ARG A 587 17.12 -4.05 21.53
CA ARG A 587 16.38 -3.76 20.29
C ARG A 587 17.28 -4.06 19.10
N SER A 588 17.41 -5.33 18.77
CA SER A 588 18.14 -5.82 17.61
C SER A 588 17.32 -6.88 16.88
N ARG A 589 17.83 -7.37 15.75
CA ARG A 589 17.20 -8.45 14.96
C ARG A 589 17.47 -9.84 15.54
N ASP A 590 18.25 -9.94 16.62
CA ASP A 590 18.87 -11.17 17.14
C ASP A 590 18.18 -11.74 18.37
#